data_AF-A0A0B1TUJ3-F1
#
_entry.id   AF-A0A0B1TUJ3-F1
#
_cell.length_a   1.000
_cell.length_b   1.000
_cell.length_c   1.000
_cell.angle_alpha   90.00
_cell.angle_beta   90.00
_cell.angle_gamma   90.00
#
_symmetry.space_group_name_H-M   'P 1'
#
loop_
_entity.id
_entity.type
_entity.pdbx_description
1 polymer ?
#
loop_
_entity_poly.entity_id
_entity_poly.type
_entity_poly.pdbx_seq_one_letter_code
_entity_poly.pdbx_strand_id
1 'polypeptide(L)'
;MDAKFKIVAGIQPVQNLRILKYLNGQTPGSGAEWASHWLTDGLRDLEAMLARSAGVYAVGDKVTMADLCIPSIVYNAKRWGVDTSAFPTLTRVDEALAKIPEFEAAHPDKQPDAKLNA
;
A
#
# COMPACT_ATOMS: atom_id res chain seq x y z
N MET A 1 -1.80 13.03 -11.92
CA MET A 1 -1.56 12.98 -10.46
C MET A 1 -0.31 12.16 -10.22
N ASP A 2 0.55 12.53 -9.28
CA ASP A 2 1.78 11.77 -8.95
C ASP A 2 1.44 10.53 -8.11
N ALA A 3 2.16 9.42 -8.30
CA ALA A 3 1.95 8.15 -7.60
C ALA A 3 1.93 8.32 -6.07
N LYS A 4 2.82 9.18 -5.53
CA LYS A 4 2.83 9.46 -4.08
C LYS A 4 1.49 10.02 -3.60
N PHE A 5 0.91 10.99 -4.31
CA PHE A 5 -0.37 11.60 -3.95
C PHE A 5 -1.52 10.63 -4.13
N LYS A 6 -1.47 9.78 -5.18
CA LYS A 6 -2.48 8.74 -5.38
C LYS A 6 -2.54 7.84 -4.14
N ILE A 7 -1.38 7.43 -3.61
CA ILE A 7 -1.33 6.61 -2.39
C ILE A 7 -1.82 7.38 -1.16
N VAL A 8 -1.18 8.50 -0.80
CA VAL A 8 -1.39 9.14 0.51
C VAL A 8 -2.71 9.91 0.62
N ALA A 9 -3.21 10.45 -0.50
CA ALA A 9 -4.42 11.27 -0.50
C ALA A 9 -5.59 10.59 -1.25
N GLY A 10 -5.30 9.73 -2.23
CA GLY A 10 -6.33 9.05 -3.01
C GLY A 10 -6.80 7.73 -2.41
N ILE A 11 -5.88 6.87 -1.96
CA ILE A 11 -6.21 5.51 -1.51
C ILE A 11 -6.27 5.45 0.02
N GLN A 12 -5.20 5.87 0.70
CA GLN A 12 -5.04 5.67 2.15
C GLN A 12 -6.18 6.26 3.00
N PRO A 13 -6.69 7.47 2.74
CA PRO A 13 -7.70 8.04 3.61
C PRO A 13 -9.00 7.22 3.64
N VAL A 14 -9.38 6.58 2.53
CA VAL A 14 -10.65 5.84 2.41
C VAL A 14 -10.65 4.54 3.23
N GLN A 15 -9.48 3.94 3.43
CA GLN A 15 -9.31 2.71 4.21
C GLN A 15 -8.85 2.96 5.66
N ASN A 16 -8.79 4.21 6.10
CA ASN A 16 -8.18 4.54 7.39
C ASN A 16 -8.92 3.85 8.53
N LEU A 17 -8.20 3.37 9.55
CA LEU A 17 -8.78 2.69 10.71
C LEU A 17 -9.93 3.45 11.37
N ARG A 18 -9.92 4.80 11.37
CA ARG A 18 -11.05 5.60 11.88
C ARG A 18 -12.33 5.29 11.11
N ILE A 19 -12.27 5.26 9.77
CA ILE A 19 -13.41 4.97 8.91
C ILE A 19 -13.80 3.50 9.05
N LEU A 20 -12.83 2.57 9.03
CA LEU A 20 -13.14 1.15 9.14
C LEU A 20 -13.78 0.78 10.48
N LYS A 21 -13.31 1.38 11.59
CA LYS A 21 -13.91 1.21 12.92
C LYS A 21 -15.33 1.77 12.97
N TYR A 22 -15.57 2.92 12.35
CA TYR A 22 -16.92 3.49 12.25
C TYR A 22 -17.87 2.53 11.50
N LEU A 23 -17.47 2.05 10.32
CA LEU A 23 -18.26 1.11 9.52
C LEU A 23 -18.53 -0.20 10.29
N ASN A 24 -17.50 -0.77 10.90
CA ASN A 24 -17.65 -1.99 11.71
C ASN A 24 -18.56 -1.80 12.94
N GLY A 25 -18.65 -0.59 13.49
CA GLY A 25 -19.59 -0.27 14.56
C GLY A 25 -21.05 -0.23 14.10
N GLN A 26 -21.29 0.08 12.82
CA GLN A 26 -22.63 0.06 12.22
C GLN A 26 -23.02 -1.34 11.72
N THR A 27 -22.08 -2.03 11.09
CA THR A 27 -22.28 -3.37 10.55
C THR A 27 -20.99 -4.16 10.71
N PRO A 28 -20.95 -5.18 11.60
CA PRO A 28 -19.76 -5.98 11.81
C PRO A 28 -19.21 -6.57 10.50
N GLY A 29 -17.91 -6.41 10.27
CA GLY A 29 -17.21 -6.93 9.08
C GLY A 29 -17.20 -6.00 7.87
N SER A 30 -18.11 -5.02 7.79
CA SER A 30 -18.23 -4.10 6.65
C SER A 30 -16.96 -3.27 6.38
N GLY A 31 -16.16 -2.99 7.42
CA GLY A 31 -14.90 -2.27 7.25
C GLY A 31 -13.87 -3.05 6.44
N ALA A 32 -13.83 -4.39 6.55
CA ALA A 32 -12.90 -5.20 5.79
C ALA A 32 -13.28 -5.25 4.30
N GLU A 33 -14.57 -5.43 4.01
CA GLU A 33 -15.12 -5.39 2.65
C GLU A 33 -14.87 -4.02 2.00
N TRP A 34 -15.15 -2.94 2.73
CA TRP A 34 -14.90 -1.58 2.30
C TRP A 34 -13.43 -1.35 1.96
N ALA A 35 -12.52 -1.74 2.86
CA ALA A 35 -11.08 -1.58 2.63
C ALA A 35 -10.64 -2.35 1.38
N SER A 36 -11.02 -3.61 1.25
CA SER A 36 -10.65 -4.46 0.12
C SER A 36 -11.13 -3.88 -1.22
N HIS A 37 -12.38 -3.41 -1.28
CA HIS A 37 -12.96 -2.79 -2.47
C HIS A 37 -12.17 -1.56 -2.92
N TRP A 38 -12.00 -0.58 -2.03
CA TRP A 38 -11.36 0.71 -2.38
C TRP A 38 -9.85 0.59 -2.54
N LEU A 39 -9.19 -0.36 -1.86
CA LEU A 39 -7.81 -0.71 -2.14
C LEU A 39 -7.70 -1.28 -3.56
N THR A 40 -8.52 -2.27 -3.92
CA THR A 40 -8.47 -2.87 -5.26
C THR A 40 -8.66 -1.82 -6.36
N ASP A 41 -9.65 -0.95 -6.23
CA ASP A 41 -9.90 0.14 -7.18
C ASP A 41 -8.70 1.11 -7.26
N GLY A 42 -8.23 1.59 -6.11
CA GLY A 42 -7.10 2.51 -6.02
C GLY A 42 -5.80 1.94 -6.60
N LEU A 43 -5.56 0.65 -6.39
CA LEU A 43 -4.38 -0.04 -6.89
C LEU A 43 -4.43 -0.26 -8.41
N ARG A 44 -5.60 -0.43 -9.02
CA ARG A 44 -5.73 -0.47 -10.50
C ARG A 44 -5.22 0.81 -11.14
N ASP A 45 -5.63 1.95 -10.58
CA ASP A 45 -5.18 3.25 -11.06
C ASP A 45 -3.68 3.47 -10.83
N LEU A 46 -3.17 3.06 -9.66
CA LEU A 46 -1.75 3.16 -9.33
C LEU A 46 -0.90 2.28 -10.27
N GLU A 47 -1.35 1.05 -10.54
CA GLU A 47 -0.70 0.13 -11.48
C GLU A 47 -0.62 0.75 -12.87
N ALA A 48 -1.72 1.31 -13.38
CA ALA A 48 -1.72 2.00 -14.67
C ALA A 48 -0.76 3.18 -14.71
N MET A 49 -0.59 3.90 -13.59
CA MET A 49 0.39 4.98 -13.47
C MET A 49 1.83 4.45 -13.50
N LEU A 50 2.13 3.42 -12.69
CA LEU A 50 3.46 2.83 -12.61
C LEU A 50 3.88 2.17 -13.92
N ALA A 51 2.95 1.56 -14.66
CA ALA A 51 3.22 0.98 -15.97
C ALA A 51 3.81 1.99 -16.99
N ARG A 52 3.62 3.30 -16.77
CA ARG A 52 4.16 4.37 -17.62
C ARG A 52 5.47 4.97 -17.13
N SER A 53 5.82 4.81 -15.85
CA SER A 53 6.94 5.52 -15.23
C SER A 53 8.01 4.60 -14.63
N ALA A 54 7.64 3.38 -14.25
CA ALA A 54 8.49 2.51 -13.47
C ALA A 54 9.67 1.97 -14.30
N GLY A 55 10.88 2.15 -13.79
CA GLY A 55 12.06 1.39 -14.18
C GLY A 55 12.28 0.28 -13.15
N VAL A 56 13.45 0.22 -12.52
CA VAL A 56 13.66 -0.63 -11.33
C VAL A 56 12.69 -0.23 -10.21
N TYR A 57 12.49 1.06 -9.98
CA TYR A 57 11.63 1.64 -8.93
C TYR A 57 10.42 2.35 -9.56
N ALA A 58 9.61 3.06 -8.75
CA ALA A 58 8.37 3.71 -9.20
C ALA A 58 8.56 4.71 -10.34
N VAL A 59 9.72 5.38 -10.41
CA VAL A 59 10.09 6.32 -11.48
C VAL A 59 11.54 6.08 -11.90
N GLY A 60 11.73 5.36 -13.00
CA GLY A 60 13.06 4.98 -13.49
C GLY A 60 13.83 4.10 -12.48
N ASP A 61 15.15 4.29 -12.42
CA ASP A 61 16.06 3.38 -11.72
C ASP A 61 16.64 3.92 -10.42
N LYS A 62 16.12 5.05 -9.93
CA LYS A 62 16.49 5.63 -8.63
C LYS A 62 15.28 5.70 -7.71
N VAL A 63 15.50 5.45 -6.42
CA VAL A 63 14.48 5.60 -5.38
C VAL A 63 14.01 7.06 -5.33
N THR A 64 12.70 7.24 -5.22
CA THR A 64 12.01 8.52 -5.16
C THR A 64 11.04 8.58 -3.98
N MET A 65 10.39 9.73 -3.81
CA MET A 65 9.33 9.89 -2.80
C MET A 65 8.14 8.96 -3.01
N ALA A 66 7.86 8.52 -4.25
CA ALA A 66 6.75 7.58 -4.51
C ALA A 66 7.05 6.20 -3.89
N ASP A 67 8.30 5.77 -3.93
CA ASP A 67 8.76 4.48 -3.43
C ASP A 67 8.60 4.36 -1.91
N LEU A 68 8.75 5.47 -1.18
CA LEU A 68 8.53 5.50 0.28
C LEU A 68 7.08 5.15 0.66
N CYS A 69 6.12 5.35 -0.25
CA CYS A 69 4.71 5.10 0.01
C CYS A 69 4.25 3.69 -0.43
N ILE A 70 4.96 3.05 -1.36
CA ILE A 70 4.53 1.79 -1.98
C ILE A 70 4.44 0.62 -0.98
N PRO A 71 5.47 0.33 -0.17
CA PRO A 71 5.41 -0.81 0.76
C PRO A 71 4.25 -0.70 1.74
N SER A 72 3.93 0.52 2.18
CA SER A 72 2.81 0.76 3.09
C SER A 72 1.45 0.41 2.47
N ILE A 73 1.23 0.73 1.19
CA ILE A 73 -0.06 0.47 0.54
C ILE A 73 -0.19 -0.99 0.14
N VAL A 74 0.91 -1.64 -0.24
CA VAL A 74 0.96 -3.09 -0.52
C VAL A 74 0.74 -3.90 0.75
N TYR A 75 1.36 -3.50 1.88
CA TYR A 75 1.09 -4.12 3.19
C TYR A 75 -0.40 -4.00 3.56
N ASN A 76 -1.01 -2.83 3.40
CA ASN A 76 -2.43 -2.65 3.67
C ASN A 76 -3.32 -3.48 2.73
N ALA A 77 -2.97 -3.58 1.46
CA ALA A 77 -3.67 -4.44 0.49
C ALA A 77 -3.70 -5.90 0.97
N LYS A 78 -2.53 -6.44 1.32
CA LYS A 78 -2.38 -7.80 1.86
C LYS A 78 -3.17 -7.98 3.17
N ARG A 79 -3.07 -7.01 4.09
CA ARG A 79 -3.80 -7.01 5.37
C ARG A 79 -5.31 -7.13 5.19
N TRP A 80 -5.86 -6.54 4.14
CA TRP A 80 -7.29 -6.55 3.84
C TRP A 80 -7.70 -7.55 2.75
N GLY A 81 -6.83 -8.53 2.46
CA GLY A 81 -7.14 -9.66 1.58
C GLY A 81 -7.20 -9.32 0.09
N VAL A 82 -6.60 -8.22 -0.35
CA VAL A 82 -6.46 -7.90 -1.77
C VAL A 82 -5.33 -8.72 -2.38
N ASP A 83 -5.63 -9.44 -3.45
CA ASP A 83 -4.62 -10.16 -4.23
C ASP A 83 -3.75 -9.18 -5.02
N THR A 84 -2.52 -8.98 -4.56
CA THR A 84 -1.59 -8.05 -5.19
C THR A 84 -1.01 -8.58 -6.50
N SER A 85 -1.13 -9.87 -6.80
CA SER A 85 -0.62 -10.44 -8.06
C SER A 85 -1.32 -9.87 -9.30
N ALA A 86 -2.52 -9.29 -9.12
CA ALA A 86 -3.24 -8.54 -10.14
C ALA A 86 -2.57 -7.19 -10.53
N PHE A 87 -1.54 -6.75 -9.79
CA PHE A 87 -0.82 -5.48 -9.99
C PHE A 87 0.69 -5.73 -10.18
N PRO A 88 1.09 -6.34 -11.32
CA PRO A 88 2.44 -6.88 -11.49
C PRO A 88 3.55 -5.82 -11.44
N THR A 89 3.31 -4.59 -11.91
CA THR A 89 4.30 -3.51 -11.85
C THR A 89 4.50 -3.06 -10.41
N LEU A 90 3.40 -2.82 -9.68
CA LEU A 90 3.44 -2.48 -8.27
C LEU A 90 4.15 -3.54 -7.44
N THR A 91 3.80 -4.81 -7.64
CA THR A 91 4.43 -5.94 -6.92
C THR A 91 5.93 -6.02 -7.21
N ARG A 92 6.33 -5.89 -8.48
CA ARG A 92 7.76 -5.89 -8.83
C ARG A 92 8.53 -4.74 -8.18
N VAL A 93 7.94 -3.54 -8.13
CA VAL A 93 8.56 -2.38 -7.47
C VAL A 93 8.67 -2.62 -5.96
N ASP A 94 7.60 -3.09 -5.31
CA ASP A 94 7.60 -3.46 -3.88
C ASP A 94 8.70 -4.49 -3.55
N GLU A 95 8.82 -5.54 -4.36
CA GLU A 95 9.87 -6.56 -4.21
C GLU A 95 11.28 -6.02 -4.45
N ALA A 96 11.45 -5.05 -5.34
CA ALA A 96 12.74 -4.39 -5.55
C ALA A 96 13.12 -3.52 -4.33
N LEU A 97 12.15 -2.78 -3.78
CA LEU A 97 12.35 -1.98 -2.57
C LEU A 97 12.64 -2.85 -1.35
N ALA A 98 11.99 -4.00 -1.21
CA ALA A 98 12.21 -4.94 -0.11
C ALA A 98 13.64 -5.50 -0.03
N LYS A 99 14.43 -5.40 -1.10
CA LYS A 99 15.85 -5.81 -1.15
C LYS A 99 16.80 -4.73 -0.62
N ILE A 100 16.31 -3.52 -0.38
CA ILE A 100 17.10 -2.40 0.14
C ILE A 100 17.11 -2.50 1.68
N PRO A 101 18.29 -2.52 2.34
CA PRO A 101 18.39 -2.67 3.80
C PRO A 101 17.56 -1.65 4.60
N GLU A 102 17.48 -0.41 4.12
CA GLU A 102 16.72 0.67 4.75
C GLU A 102 15.21 0.40 4.76
N PHE A 103 14.68 -0.17 3.68
CA PHE A 103 13.27 -0.58 3.61
C PHE A 103 13.01 -1.81 4.47
N GLU A 104 13.93 -2.76 4.48
CA GLU A 104 13.85 -3.95 5.33
C GLU A 104 13.85 -3.58 6.82
N ALA A 105 14.71 -2.64 7.24
CA ALA A 105 14.78 -2.12 8.61
C ALA A 105 13.54 -1.31 9.00
N ALA A 106 12.89 -0.65 8.04
CA ALA A 106 11.67 0.12 8.24
C ALA A 106 10.39 -0.74 8.30
N HIS A 107 10.47 -2.06 8.11
CA HIS A 107 9.31 -2.93 8.16
C HIS A 107 8.59 -2.84 9.53
N PRO A 108 7.24 -2.80 9.57
CA PRO A 108 6.49 -2.67 10.84
C PRO A 108 6.90 -3.68 11.91
N ASP A 109 7.13 -4.94 11.54
CA ASP A 109 7.51 -6.00 12.49
C ASP A 109 8.91 -5.84 13.11
N LYS A 110 9.74 -4.96 12.55
CA LYS A 110 11.09 -4.66 13.06
C LYS A 110 11.13 -3.44 13.97
N GLN A 111 10.01 -2.77 14.18
CA GLN A 111 9.96 -1.58 15.03
C GLN A 111 9.94 -1.97 16.52
N PRO A 112 10.51 -1.14 17.42
CA PRO A 112 10.57 -1.45 18.86
C PRO A 112 9.19 -1.73 19.49
N ASP A 113 8.13 -1.14 18.94
CA ASP A 113 6.75 -1.26 19.40
C ASP A 113 5.96 -2.39 18.73
N ALA A 114 6.54 -3.11 17.76
CA ALA A 114 5.85 -4.17 17.01
C ALA A 114 5.22 -5.25 17.90
N LYS A 115 5.84 -5.52 19.06
CA LYS A 115 5.40 -6.53 20.03
C LYS A 115 4.59 -5.95 21.19
N LEU A 116 4.34 -4.64 21.23
CA LEU A 116 3.59 -4.00 22.32
C LEU A 116 2.07 -4.21 22.20
N ASN A 117 1.59 -4.63 21.02
CA ASN A 117 0.16 -4.80 20.73
C ASN A 117 -0.18 -6.20 20.16
N ALA A 118 0.69 -7.20 20.37
CA ALA A 118 0.46 -8.58 19.96
C ALA A 118 -0.40 -9.33 20.98
#